data_AF-A0A6I3FAN2-F1
#
_entry.id   AF-A0A6I3FAN2-F1
#
_cell.length_a   1.000
_cell.length_b   1.000
_cell.length_c   1.000
_cell.angle_alpha   90.00
_cell.angle_beta   90.00
_cell.angle_gamma   90.00
#
_symmetry.space_group_name_H-M   'P 1'
#
loop_
_entity.id
_entity.type
_entity.pdbx_description
1 polymer ?
#
loop_
_entity_poly.entity_id
_entity_poly.type
_entity_poly.pdbx_seq_one_letter_code
_entity_poly.pdbx_strand_id
1 'polypeptide(L)' 'MRRKWVRRPLTIGAVVVGAVVLTLAFPIWIVLGSLADLVRGLRRLPTVRLLGFALCWTWLETVGV' A
#
# COMPACT_ATOMS: atom_id res chain seq x y z
N MET A 1 -18.28 -25.60 10.39
CA MET A 1 -18.45 -24.30 11.07
C MET A 1 -17.23 -23.41 10.80
N ARG A 2 -17.32 -22.49 9.83
CA ARG A 2 -16.19 -21.65 9.39
C ARG A 2 -15.81 -20.65 10.49
N ARG A 3 -14.55 -20.71 10.95
CA ARG A 3 -13.93 -19.85 11.97
C ARG A 3 -14.06 -18.34 11.62
N LYS A 4 -15.20 -17.72 11.94
CA LYS A 4 -15.40 -16.26 11.79
C LYS A 4 -14.39 -15.47 12.65
N TRP A 5 -14.00 -16.04 13.79
CA TRP A 5 -12.98 -15.53 14.71
C TRP A 5 -11.59 -15.33 14.10
N VAL A 6 -11.23 -16.05 13.03
CA VAL A 6 -9.88 -15.96 12.43
C VAL A 6 -9.83 -14.96 11.28
N ARG A 7 -10.93 -14.73 10.56
CA ARG A 7 -10.93 -13.88 9.36
C ARG A 7 -10.64 -12.43 9.68
N ARG A 8 -11.29 -11.92 10.74
CA ARG A 8 -11.18 -10.52 11.14
C ARG A 8 -9.76 -10.13 11.57
N PRO A 9 -9.08 -10.83 12.51
CA PRO A 9 -7.71 -10.48 12.87
C PRO A 9 -6.72 -10.69 11.72
N LEU A 10 -6.97 -11.65 10.82
CA LEU A 10 -6.11 -11.87 9.66
C LEU A 10 -6.18 -10.69 8.67
N THR A 11 -7.38 -10.19 8.36
CA THR A 11 -7.54 -9.01 7.49
C THR A 11 -6.92 -7.77 8.12
N ILE A 12 -7.18 -7.54 9.41
CA ILE A 12 -6.60 -6.41 10.17
C ILE A 12 -5.07 -6.49 10.15
N GLY A 13 -4.51 -7.66 10.48
CA GLY A 13 -3.07 -7.89 10.46
C GLY A 13 -2.48 -7.66 9.06
N ALA A 14 -3.17 -8.10 8.01
CA ALA A 14 -2.73 -7.85 6.63
C ALA A 14 -2.68 -6.36 6.28
N VAL A 15 -3.65 -5.56 6.73
CA VAL A 15 -3.67 -4.10 6.52
C VAL A 15 -2.51 -3.43 7.27
N VAL A 16 -2.27 -3.79 8.53
CA VAL A 16 -1.17 -3.25 9.34
C VAL A 16 0.19 -3.60 8.74
N VAL A 17 0.39 -4.88 8.38
CA VAL A 17 1.63 -5.32 7.71
C VAL A 17 1.80 -4.61 6.38
N GLY A 18 0.73 -4.45 5.61
CA GLY A 18 0.73 -3.69 4.36
C GLY A 18 1.18 -2.23 4.55
N ALA A 19 0.63 -1.54 5.55
CA ALA A 19 0.99 -0.16 5.88
C ALA A 19 2.48 -0.04 6.24
N VAL A 20 3.00 -0.94 7.08
CA VAL A 20 4.41 -0.96 7.48
C VAL A 20 5.32 -1.23 6.28
N VAL A 21 5.01 -2.24 5.46
CA VAL A 21 5.80 -2.59 4.28
C VAL A 21 5.82 -1.44 3.27
N LEU A 22 4.66 -0.82 2.98
CA LEU A 22 4.58 0.35 2.10
C LEU A 22 5.39 1.53 2.62
N THR A 23 5.43 1.74 3.94
CA THR A 23 6.18 2.81 4.59
C THR A 23 7.69 2.55 4.50
N LEU A 24 8.15 1.35 4.84
CA LEU A 24 9.56 0.99 4.79
C LEU A 24 10.10 0.94 3.36
N ALA A 25 9.28 0.48 2.41
CA ALA A 25 9.63 0.43 1.00
C ALA A 25 9.45 1.77 0.27
N PHE A 26 9.01 2.84 0.97
CA PHE A 26 8.81 4.19 0.41
C PHE A 26 9.90 4.66 -0.56
N PRO A 27 11.19 4.67 -0.19
CA PRO A 27 12.24 5.12 -1.10
C PRO A 27 12.34 4.22 -2.35
N ILE A 28 12.14 2.91 -2.19
CA ILE A 28 12.29 1.93 -3.26
C ILE A 28 11.18 2.09 -4.29
N TRP A 29 9.92 2.12 -3.85
CA TRP A 29 8.80 2.16 -4.80
C TRP A 29 8.61 3.54 -5.43
N ILE A 30 9.07 4.63 -4.79
CA ILE A 30 9.14 5.94 -5.45
C ILE A 30 10.08 5.89 -6.65
N VAL A 31 11.30 5.37 -6.45
CA VAL A 31 12.30 5.30 -7.51
C VAL A 31 11.82 4.37 -8.62
N LEU A 32 11.40 3.15 -8.28
CA LEU A 32 10.94 2.17 -9.27
C LEU A 32 9.67 2.61 -9.99
N GLY A 33 8.69 3.17 -9.28
CA GLY A 33 7.45 3.68 -9.85
C GLY A 33 7.72 4.85 -10.80
N SER A 34 8.61 5.77 -10.41
CA SER A 34 8.99 6.91 -11.26
C SER A 34 9.72 6.46 -12.51
N LEU A 35 10.66 5.51 -12.40
CA LEU A 35 11.36 4.92 -13.54
C LEU A 35 10.39 4.19 -14.48
N ALA A 36 9.48 3.38 -13.94
CA ALA A 36 8.50 2.66 -14.73
C ALA A 36 7.56 3.62 -15.48
N ASP A 37 7.09 4.67 -14.82
CA ASP A 37 6.26 5.70 -15.44
C ASP A 37 7.03 6.48 -16.51
N LEU A 38 8.31 6.79 -16.26
CA LEU A 38 9.18 7.48 -17.22
C LEU A 38 9.45 6.64 -18.47
N VAL A 39 9.76 5.35 -18.31
CA VAL A 39 9.93 4.40 -19.43
C VAL A 39 8.66 4.29 -20.27
N ARG A 40 7.49 4.46 -19.66
CA ARG A 40 6.18 4.48 -20.33
C ARG A 40 5.79 5.86 -20.89
N GLY A 41 6.63 6.89 -20.71
CA GLY A 41 6.33 8.27 -21.13
C GLY A 41 5.25 8.97 -20.30
N LEU A 42 4.86 8.41 -19.15
CA LEU A 42 3.79 8.91 -18.30
C LEU A 42 4.30 10.02 -17.38
N ARG A 43 4.23 11.27 -17.83
CA ARG A 43 4.73 12.43 -17.06
C ARG A 43 3.99 12.72 -15.76
N ARG A 44 2.81 12.14 -15.56
CA ARG A 44 1.98 12.35 -14.35
C ARG A 44 2.26 11.34 -13.23
N LEU A 45 3.27 10.49 -13.39
CA LEU A 45 3.69 9.47 -12.40
C LEU A 45 2.51 8.70 -11.77
N PRO A 46 1.59 8.13 -12.59
CA PRO A 46 0.37 7.50 -12.08
C PRO A 46 0.64 6.34 -11.12
N THR A 47 1.75 5.61 -11.29
CA THR A 47 2.13 4.50 -10.40
C THR A 47 2.51 5.02 -9.02
N VAL A 48 3.33 6.07 -8.97
CA VAL A 48 3.73 6.72 -7.72
C VAL A 48 2.50 7.28 -6.99
N ARG A 49 1.56 7.88 -7.74
CA ARG A 49 0.32 8.42 -7.18
C ARG A 49 -0.57 7.32 -6.59
N LEU A 50 -0.68 6.18 -7.27
CA LEU A 50 -1.47 5.04 -6.80
C LEU A 50 -0.87 4.43 -5.53
N LEU A 51 0.46 4.29 -5.48
CA LEU A 51 1.16 3.78 -4.29
C LEU A 51 1.08 4.76 -3.12
N GLY A 52 1.19 6.07 -3.36
CA GLY A 52 0.97 7.10 -2.34
C GLY A 52 -0.46 7.07 -1.78
N PHE A 53 -1.45 6.87 -2.64
CA PHE A 53 -2.83 6.65 -2.21
C PHE A 53 -2.96 5.39 -1.34
N ALA A 54 -2.39 4.26 -1.79
CA ALA A 54 -2.42 3.00 -1.03
C ALA A 54 -1.75 3.14 0.35
N LEU A 55 -0.60 3.81 0.43
CA LEU A 55 0.08 4.09 1.70
C LEU A 55 -0.83 4.90 2.64
N CYS A 56 -1.38 6.01 2.18
CA CYS A 56 -2.27 6.84 3.00
C CYS A 56 -3.54 6.08 3.44
N TRP A 57 -4.17 5.38 2.50
CA TRP A 57 -5.38 4.60 2.77
C TRP A 57 -5.12 3.48 3.79
N THR A 58 -4.02 2.73 3.67
CA THR A 58 -3.71 1.66 4.63
C THR A 58 -3.53 2.20 6.05
N TRP A 59 -2.86 3.34 6.23
CA TRP A 59 -2.76 4.00 7.55
C TRP A 59 -4.12 4.48 8.08
N LEU A 60 -4.95 5.10 7.24
CA LEU A 60 -6.31 5.48 7.65
C LEU A 60 -7.14 4.28 8.09
N GLU A 61 -7.05 3.18 7.35
CA GLU A 61 -7.72 1.92 7.69
C GLU A 61 -7.21 1.37 9.04
N THR A 62 -5.91 1.45 9.33
CA THR A 62 -5.38 1.02 10.64
C THR A 62 -5.90 1.84 11.83
N VAL A 63 -6.29 3.10 11.61
CA VAL A 63 -6.88 3.96 12.66
C VAL A 63 -8.37 3.68 12.85
N GLY A 64 -9.07 3.26 11.78
CA GLY A 64 -10.51 2.96 11.82
C GLY A 64 -10.86 1.53 12.26
N VAL A 65 -9.88 0.63 12.32
CA VAL A 65 -10.00 -0.76 12.78
C VAL A 65 -9.93 -0.87 14.30
#